data_AF-A0A4V1ZRX4-F1
#
_entry.id   AF-A0A4V1ZRX4-F1
#
_cell.length_a   1.000
_cell.length_b   1.000
_cell.length_c   1.000
_cell.angle_alpha   90.00
_cell.angle_beta   90.00
_cell.angle_gamma   90.00
#
_symmetry.space_group_name_H-M   'P 1'
#
loop_
_entity.id
_entity.type
_entity.pdbx_description
1 polymer ?
#
loop_
_entity_poly.entity_id
_entity_poly.type
_entity_poly.pdbx_seq_one_letter_code
_entity_poly.pdbx_strand_id
1 'polypeptide(L)'
;MSTTVAPIDQIKTTPWAGGRSPFSIEYGKMMMWFFLLSDAFTFSALLMAYGALRFSAKAWPMPDEVFQSIPLVLDHGAPLVFVGLMTFV
;
A
#
# COMPACT_ATOMS: atom_id res chain seq x y z
N MET A 1 -25.36 -50.03 -35.83
CA MET A 1 -25.98 -49.32 -34.70
C MET A 1 -25.21 -48.02 -34.49
N SER A 2 -25.82 -46.87 -34.79
CA SER A 2 -25.22 -45.54 -34.57
C SER A 2 -25.75 -45.00 -33.24
N THR A 3 -24.89 -44.78 -32.26
CA THR A 3 -25.27 -44.28 -30.94
C THR A 3 -25.10 -42.77 -30.89
N THR A 4 -26.20 -42.04 -31.07
CA THR A 4 -26.26 -40.59 -30.83
C THR A 4 -26.14 -40.35 -29.33
N VAL A 5 -24.96 -39.94 -28.88
CA VAL A 5 -24.69 -39.57 -27.48
C VAL A 5 -25.31 -38.17 -27.22
N ALA A 6 -25.93 -37.99 -26.05
CA ALA A 6 -26.57 -36.73 -25.67
C ALA A 6 -25.56 -35.56 -25.66
N PRO A 7 -25.96 -34.31 -25.99
CA PRO A 7 -25.06 -33.17 -26.12
C PRO A 7 -24.37 -32.73 -24.81
N ILE A 8 -24.68 -33.39 -23.69
CA ILE A 8 -24.03 -33.16 -22.38
C ILE A 8 -22.55 -33.59 -22.34
N ASP A 9 -22.09 -34.37 -23.34
CA ASP A 9 -20.71 -34.84 -23.46
C ASP A 9 -19.81 -33.89 -24.27
N GLN A 10 -20.28 -32.69 -24.60
CA GLN A 10 -19.42 -31.64 -25.12
C GLN A 10 -18.51 -31.13 -24.00
N ILE A 11 -17.24 -31.56 -24.00
CA ILE A 11 -16.19 -30.96 -23.18
C ILE A 11 -16.21 -29.46 -23.44
N LYS A 12 -16.76 -28.68 -22.51
CA LYS A 12 -16.75 -27.22 -22.61
C LYS A 12 -15.28 -26.81 -22.66
N THR A 13 -14.83 -26.20 -23.73
CA THR A 13 -13.46 -25.67 -23.83
C THR A 13 -13.35 -24.26 -23.25
N THR A 14 -14.33 -23.87 -22.41
CA THR A 14 -14.34 -22.56 -21.79
C THR A 14 -13.17 -22.46 -20.80
N PRO A 15 -12.58 -21.27 -20.60
CA PRO A 15 -11.51 -21.06 -19.61
C PRO A 15 -11.87 -21.50 -18.18
N TRP A 16 -13.17 -21.70 -17.93
CA TRP A 16 -13.78 -22.08 -16.66
C TRP A 16 -14.17 -23.56 -16.57
N ALA A 17 -13.87 -24.37 -17.60
CA ALA A 17 -14.20 -25.79 -17.64
C ALA A 17 -13.24 -26.71 -16.86
N GLY A 18 -12.30 -26.13 -16.11
CA GLY A 18 -11.30 -26.86 -15.31
C GLY A 18 -10.08 -27.30 -16.12
N GLY A 19 -9.01 -27.71 -15.42
CA GLY A 19 -7.76 -28.18 -16.04
C GLY A 19 -6.71 -27.11 -16.37
N ARG A 20 -7.07 -25.82 -16.37
CA ARG A 20 -6.15 -24.67 -16.51
C ARG A 20 -6.56 -23.56 -15.56
N SER A 21 -5.61 -22.83 -14.99
CA SER A 21 -5.94 -21.65 -14.18
C SER A 21 -6.62 -20.60 -15.09
N PRO A 22 -7.81 -20.10 -14.77
CA PRO A 22 -8.58 -19.21 -15.65
C PRO A 22 -7.84 -17.91 -15.98
N PHE A 23 -6.94 -17.47 -15.10
CA PHE A 23 -6.10 -16.29 -15.32
C PHE A 23 -4.73 -16.61 -15.94
N SER A 24 -4.31 -17.87 -15.99
CA SER A 24 -2.99 -18.29 -16.52
C SER A 24 -1.80 -17.49 -15.96
N ILE A 25 -1.93 -16.96 -14.74
CA ILE A 25 -0.87 -16.22 -14.05
C ILE A 25 -0.34 -17.07 -12.90
N GLU A 26 0.98 -17.10 -12.76
CA GLU A 26 1.65 -17.74 -11.64
C GLU A 26 1.24 -17.10 -10.31
N TYR A 27 0.97 -17.93 -9.30
CA TYR A 27 0.56 -17.48 -7.97
C TYR A 27 1.51 -16.41 -7.39
N GLY A 28 2.82 -16.60 -7.54
CA GLY A 28 3.83 -15.64 -7.08
C GLY A 28 3.73 -14.26 -7.75
N LYS A 29 3.40 -14.22 -9.04
CA LYS A 29 3.22 -12.97 -9.78
C LYS A 29 1.96 -12.22 -9.31
N MET A 30 0.88 -12.94 -9.03
CA MET A 30 -0.33 -12.31 -8.48
C MET A 30 -0.11 -11.74 -7.08
N MET A 31 0.59 -12.46 -6.20
CA MET A 31 0.87 -11.98 -4.84
C MET A 31 1.76 -10.73 -4.83
N MET A 32 2.70 -10.62 -5.78
CA MET A 32 3.48 -9.40 -5.96
C MET A 32 2.59 -8.20 -6.33
N TRP A 33 1.63 -8.39 -7.25
CA TRP A 33 0.69 -7.32 -7.62
C TRP A 33 -0.21 -6.90 -6.46
N PHE A 34 -0.69 -7.83 -5.64
CA PHE A 34 -1.46 -7.49 -4.43
C PHE A 34 -0.62 -6.73 -3.41
N PHE A 35 0.64 -7.12 -3.21
CA PHE A 35 1.57 -6.41 -2.34
C PHE A 35 1.81 -4.97 -2.81
N LEU A 36 2.14 -4.78 -4.09
CA LEU A 36 2.37 -3.45 -4.68
C LEU A 36 1.12 -2.57 -4.59
N LEU A 37 -0.07 -3.14 -4.85
CA LEU A 37 -1.33 -2.41 -4.71
C LEU A 37 -1.57 -1.98 -3.25
N SER A 38 -1.32 -2.87 -2.29
CA SER A 38 -1.44 -2.58 -0.86
C SER A 38 -0.49 -1.46 -0.42
N ASP A 39 0.76 -1.50 -0.86
CA ASP A 39 1.76 -0.48 -0.51
C ASP A 39 1.42 0.89 -1.11
N ALA A 40 0.96 0.90 -2.37
CA ALA A 40 0.48 2.11 -3.03
C ALA A 40 -0.73 2.73 -2.32
N PHE A 41 -1.66 1.92 -1.82
CA PHE A 41 -2.79 2.41 -1.01
C PHE A 41 -2.33 2.99 0.33
N THR A 42 -1.41 2.33 1.03
CA THR A 42 -0.82 2.85 2.28
C THR A 42 -0.16 4.20 2.05
N PHE A 43 0.67 4.32 0.99
CA PHE A 43 1.33 5.58 0.65
C PHE A 43 0.33 6.68 0.28
N SER A 44 -0.71 6.33 -0.49
CA SER A 44 -1.77 7.26 -0.88
C SER A 44 -2.58 7.77 0.33
N ALA A 45 -2.86 6.90 1.31
CA ALA A 45 -3.53 7.28 2.54
C ALA A 45 -2.70 8.28 3.36
N LEU A 46 -1.39 8.06 3.46
CA LEU A 46 -0.47 8.99 4.14
C LEU A 46 -0.43 10.35 3.43
N LEU A 47 -0.33 10.36 2.10
CA LEU A 47 -0.37 11.59 1.29
C LEU A 47 -1.69 12.34 1.46
N MET A 48 -2.81 11.62 1.45
CA MET A 48 -4.13 12.25 1.60
C MET A 48 -4.32 12.81 3.01
N ALA A 49 -3.86 12.10 4.05
CA ALA A 49 -3.85 12.59 5.41
C ALA A 49 -3.00 13.86 5.56
N TYR A 50 -1.79 13.87 5.00
CA TYR A 50 -0.93 15.05 4.98
C TYR A 50 -1.56 16.21 4.21
N GLY A 51 -2.12 15.95 3.02
CA GLY A 51 -2.83 16.93 2.22
C GLY A 51 -4.00 17.54 2.99
N ALA A 52 -4.84 16.71 3.61
CA ALA A 52 -5.98 17.16 4.42
C ALA A 52 -5.54 18.04 5.60
N LEU A 53 -4.50 17.64 6.34
CA LEU A 53 -3.91 18.46 7.40
C LEU A 53 -3.39 19.79 6.86
N ARG A 54 -2.69 19.76 5.72
CA ARG A 54 -2.08 20.94 5.12
C ARG A 54 -3.11 21.95 4.60
N PHE A 55 -4.22 21.48 4.05
CA PHE A 55 -5.33 22.32 3.59
C PHE A 55 -6.19 22.83 4.76
N SER A 56 -6.34 22.04 5.83
CA SER A 56 -7.11 22.43 7.01
C SER A 56 -6.38 23.44 7.90
N ALA A 57 -5.05 23.44 7.90
CA ALA A 57 -4.23 24.37 8.67
C ALA A 57 -4.15 25.76 8.01
N LYS A 58 -4.65 26.81 8.69
CA LYS A 58 -4.51 28.21 8.25
C LYS A 58 -3.06 28.70 8.23
N ALA A 59 -2.25 28.22 9.17
CA ALA A 59 -0.82 28.49 9.26
C ALA A 59 -0.12 27.17 9.58
N TRP A 60 0.96 26.87 8.89
CA TRP A 60 1.77 25.69 9.17
C TRP A 60 2.80 26.05 10.25
N PRO A 61 2.98 25.21 11.28
CA PRO A 61 3.86 25.55 12.40
C PRO A 61 5.31 25.70 11.94
N MET A 62 6.02 26.67 12.55
CA MET A 62 7.43 26.90 12.25
C MET A 62 8.26 25.68 12.72
N PRO A 63 9.14 25.13 11.87
CA PRO A 63 9.94 23.95 12.20
C PRO A 63 10.72 24.11 13.51
N ASP A 64 11.19 25.33 13.77
CA ASP A 64 11.94 25.68 14.97
C ASP A 64 11.16 25.53 16.26
N GLU A 65 9.82 25.50 16.23
CA GLU A 65 8.94 25.26 17.40
C GLU A 65 8.51 23.79 17.50
N VAL A 66 8.26 23.12 16.37
CA VAL A 66 7.84 21.70 16.33
C VAL A 66 8.95 20.76 16.81
N PHE A 67 10.21 21.11 16.55
CA PHE A 67 11.37 20.30 16.94
C PHE A 67 12.02 20.77 18.25
N GLN A 68 11.34 21.55 19.09
CA GLN A 68 11.86 21.98 20.41
C GLN A 68 11.70 20.92 21.49
N SER A 69 10.71 20.04 21.37
CA SER A 69 10.40 19.04 22.38
C SER A 69 11.25 17.79 22.17
N ILE A 70 12.26 17.62 23.03
CA ILE A 70 12.91 16.33 23.21
C ILE A 70 11.93 15.45 23.99
N PRO A 71 11.51 14.28 23.46
CA PRO A 71 10.63 13.40 24.22
C PRO A 71 11.38 12.96 25.50
N LEU A 72 10.83 13.35 26.65
CA LEU A 72 11.21 12.99 28.04
C LEU A 72 12.21 13.88 28.81
N VAL A 73 12.76 15.00 28.29
CA VAL A 73 13.85 15.69 29.03
C VAL A 73 13.73 17.22 29.19
N LEU A 74 13.27 18.01 28.22
CA LEU A 74 13.36 19.48 28.32
C LEU A 74 12.19 20.20 27.66
N ASP A 75 11.54 21.11 28.40
CA ASP A 75 10.38 21.86 27.91
C ASP A 75 10.74 23.00 26.95
N HIS A 76 11.93 23.62 27.03
CA HIS A 76 12.38 24.65 26.09
C HIS A 76 13.90 24.68 25.94
N GLY A 77 14.43 24.76 24.71
CA GLY A 77 15.76 25.35 24.47
C GLY A 77 16.74 24.69 23.49
N ALA A 78 16.36 23.69 22.69
CA ALA A 78 17.34 23.08 21.76
C ALA A 78 16.73 22.61 20.42
N PRO A 79 16.28 23.54 19.55
CA PRO A 79 15.84 23.18 18.21
C PRO A 79 16.99 22.46 17.48
N LEU A 80 16.67 21.35 16.80
CA LEU A 80 17.57 20.59 15.92
C LEU A 80 18.59 19.64 16.58
N VAL A 81 18.70 19.56 17.91
CA VAL A 81 19.63 18.61 18.58
C VAL A 81 19.29 17.16 18.27
N PHE A 82 18.00 16.81 18.18
CA PHE A 82 17.57 15.47 17.78
C PHE A 82 18.01 15.11 16.35
N VAL A 83 17.92 16.07 15.42
CA VAL A 83 18.33 15.87 14.02
C VAL A 83 19.84 15.75 13.92
N GLY A 84 20.59 16.58 14.64
CA GLY A 84 22.04 16.47 14.74
C GLY A 84 22.48 15.11 15.28
N LEU A 85 21.84 14.59 16.34
CA LEU A 85 22.18 13.27 16.88
C LEU A 85 21.93 12.14 15.86
N MET A 86 20.81 12.17 15.13
CA MET A 86 20.52 11.16 14.10
C MET A 86 21.45 11.21 12.88
N THR A 87 22.05 12.36 12.57
CA THR A 87 22.98 12.47 11.44
C THR A 87 24.42 12.13 11.79
N PHE A 88 24.79 12.15 13.08
CA PHE A 88 26.16 11.85 13.54
C PHE A 88 26.38 10.38 13.98
N VAL A 89 25.32 9.60 14.18
CA VAL A 89 25.37 8.14 14.46
C VAL A 89 25.35 7.35 13.16
#